data_AF-A0A428QPL4-F1
#
_entry.id   AF-A0A428QPL4-F1
#
_cell.length_a   1.000
_cell.length_b   1.000
_cell.length_c   1.000
_cell.angle_alpha   90.00
_cell.angle_beta   90.00
_cell.angle_gamma   90.00
#
_symmetry.space_group_name_H-M   'P 1'
#
loop_
_entity.id
_entity.type
_entity.pdbx_description
1 polymer ?
#
loop_
_entity_poly.entity_id
_entity_poly.type
_entity_poly.pdbx_seq_one_letter_code
_entity_poly.pdbx_strand_id
1 'polypeptide(L)'
;MSATDETPSQTAKSAEDRKAASALENLDAADTPSTAQNVDADAVNKAMKTLGAAKSSSAAAASHKNVKVDPADVALLVEELELTKVKATELLKSNEGDAVKAMRAFVAA
;
A
#
# COMPACT_ATOMS: atom_id res chain seq x y z
N MET A 1 1.55 -29.46 53.99
CA MET A 1 2.20 -28.27 54.58
C MET A 1 2.99 -27.59 53.48
N SER A 2 2.44 -26.47 52.97
CA SER A 2 3.08 -25.39 52.17
C SER A 2 3.67 -25.77 50.80
N ALA A 3 3.50 -25.01 49.71
CA ALA A 3 3.40 -23.56 49.61
C ALA A 3 2.33 -23.05 48.62
N THR A 4 1.81 -21.89 48.96
CA THR A 4 0.96 -20.98 48.18
C THR A 4 1.81 -20.27 47.12
N ASP A 5 1.27 -20.04 45.93
CA ASP A 5 1.67 -18.92 45.06
C ASP A 5 0.44 -18.40 44.29
N GLU A 6 0.33 -17.09 44.24
CA GLU A 6 -0.84 -16.29 43.91
C GLU A 6 -0.90 -15.88 42.42
N THR A 7 -2.06 -16.09 41.76
CA THR A 7 -2.77 -15.16 40.83
C THR A 7 -2.08 -14.60 39.53
N PRO A 8 -2.80 -14.00 38.55
CA PRO A 8 -4.13 -14.29 37.97
C PRO A 8 -4.21 -14.23 36.41
N SER A 9 -5.36 -14.65 35.87
CA SER A 9 -6.05 -14.16 34.66
C SER A 9 -5.26 -13.88 33.35
N GLN A 10 -5.26 -14.88 32.46
CA GLN A 10 -5.11 -14.68 31.00
C GLN A 10 -6.38 -14.14 30.31
N THR A 11 -7.31 -13.52 31.04
CA THR A 11 -8.62 -13.07 30.54
C THR A 11 -8.79 -11.55 30.45
N ALA A 12 -7.74 -10.74 30.68
CA ALA A 12 -7.84 -9.28 30.75
C ALA A 12 -7.32 -8.51 29.52
N LYS A 13 -7.34 -9.07 28.30
CA LYS A 13 -6.89 -8.37 27.06
C LYS A 13 -7.99 -8.14 26.01
N SER A 14 -9.28 -8.28 26.37
CA SER A 14 -10.31 -8.51 25.33
C SER A 14 -11.58 -7.68 25.39
N ALA A 15 -11.73 -6.71 26.28
CA ALA A 15 -12.91 -5.81 26.26
C ALA A 15 -12.55 -4.37 26.61
N GLU A 16 -11.87 -4.15 27.73
CA GLU A 16 -11.51 -2.80 28.18
C GLU A 16 -10.46 -2.15 27.25
N ASP A 17 -9.47 -2.90 26.76
CA ASP A 17 -8.48 -2.39 25.80
C ASP A 17 -9.11 -1.95 24.47
N ARG A 18 -10.17 -2.65 24.02
CA ARG A 18 -10.89 -2.25 22.80
C ARG A 18 -11.66 -0.95 23.02
N LYS A 19 -12.26 -0.80 24.21
CA LYS A 19 -12.98 0.42 24.58
C LYS A 19 -12.03 1.61 24.77
N ALA A 20 -10.87 1.39 25.38
CA ALA A 20 -9.81 2.39 25.50
C ALA A 20 -9.22 2.76 24.13
N ALA A 21 -9.02 1.79 23.24
CA ALA A 21 -8.61 2.06 21.86
C ALA A 21 -9.66 2.88 21.10
N SER A 22 -10.96 2.54 21.20
CA SER A 22 -12.04 3.33 20.61
C SER A 22 -12.17 4.72 21.24
N ALA A 23 -11.90 4.86 22.54
CA ALA A 23 -11.92 6.15 23.21
C ALA A 23 -10.74 7.02 22.76
N LEU A 24 -9.53 6.46 22.61
CA LEU A 24 -8.36 7.16 22.07
C LEU A 24 -8.55 7.55 20.60
N GLU A 25 -9.12 6.68 19.76
CA GLU A 25 -9.42 6.99 18.34
C GLU A 25 -10.45 8.12 18.21
N ASN A 26 -11.49 8.13 19.05
CA ASN A 26 -12.46 9.23 19.08
C ASN A 26 -11.87 10.52 19.69
N LEU A 27 -10.91 10.41 20.62
CA LEU A 27 -10.20 11.56 21.17
C LEU A 27 -9.22 12.16 20.15
N ASP A 28 -8.54 11.37 19.33
CA ASP A 28 -7.65 11.86 18.26
C ASP A 28 -8.42 12.55 17.13
N ALA A 29 -9.62 12.05 16.80
CA ALA A 29 -10.54 12.74 15.89
C ALA A 29 -11.11 14.04 16.50
N ALA A 30 -11.30 14.08 17.83
CA ALA A 30 -11.81 15.23 18.56
C ALA A 30 -10.72 16.25 18.98
N ASP A 31 -9.45 15.83 19.05
CA ASP A 31 -8.25 16.67 19.21
C ASP A 31 -7.78 17.21 17.86
N THR A 32 -8.68 17.29 16.88
CA THR A 32 -8.60 18.39 15.93
C THR A 32 -8.85 19.65 16.74
N PRO A 33 -7.84 20.51 16.97
CA PRO A 33 -8.01 21.68 17.82
C PRO A 33 -9.17 22.50 17.24
N SER A 34 -10.23 22.66 18.03
CA SER A 34 -11.34 23.57 17.74
C SER A 34 -10.92 25.05 17.83
N THR A 35 -9.62 25.30 18.06
CA THR A 35 -9.01 26.56 17.67
C THR A 35 -8.96 26.55 16.16
N ALA A 36 -9.61 27.49 15.49
CA ALA A 36 -9.39 27.72 14.07
C ALA A 36 -7.88 27.91 13.84
N GLN A 37 -7.19 26.82 13.56
CA GLN A 37 -5.84 26.84 13.07
C GLN A 37 -5.93 27.75 11.86
N ASN A 38 -5.10 28.78 11.81
CA ASN A 38 -4.88 29.51 10.57
C ASN A 38 -4.21 28.52 9.62
N VAL A 39 -5.00 27.59 9.08
CA VAL A 39 -4.57 26.63 8.09
C VAL A 39 -4.43 27.44 6.82
N ASP A 40 -3.19 27.76 6.49
CA ASP A 40 -2.86 28.45 5.27
C ASP A 40 -3.25 27.53 4.10
N ALA A 41 -4.39 27.82 3.48
CA ALA A 41 -4.95 27.02 2.40
C ALA A 41 -4.00 26.94 1.21
N ASP A 42 -3.15 27.95 1.00
CA ASP A 42 -2.12 27.96 -0.02
C ASP A 42 -0.97 27.01 0.34
N ALA A 43 -0.56 26.97 1.61
CA ALA A 43 0.42 25.99 2.09
C ALA A 43 -0.09 24.55 1.93
N VAL A 44 -1.37 24.31 2.23
CA VAL A 44 -2.01 22.99 2.02
C VAL A 44 -2.10 22.65 0.54
N ASN A 45 -2.56 23.56 -0.30
CA ASN A 45 -2.65 23.34 -1.74
C ASN A 45 -1.26 23.05 -2.34
N LYS A 46 -0.25 23.80 -1.91
CA LYS A 46 1.14 23.59 -2.33
C LYS A 46 1.69 22.25 -1.84
N ALA A 47 1.44 21.88 -0.58
CA ALA A 47 1.82 20.57 -0.05
C ALA A 47 1.13 19.44 -0.81
N MET A 48 -0.17 19.52 -1.07
CA MET A 48 -0.93 18.53 -1.85
C MET A 48 -0.43 18.43 -3.29
N LYS A 49 -0.10 19.56 -3.94
CA LYS A 49 0.48 19.58 -5.28
C LYS A 49 1.89 18.95 -5.28
N THR A 50 2.69 19.20 -4.25
CA THR A 50 4.01 18.58 -4.07
C THR A 50 3.88 17.08 -3.78
N LEU A 51 2.89 16.63 -2.98
CA LEU A 51 2.63 15.21 -2.72
C LEU A 51 2.12 14.49 -3.98
N GLY A 52 1.27 15.13 -4.78
CA GLY A 52 0.82 14.61 -6.07
C GLY A 52 1.96 14.52 -7.10
N ALA A 53 2.89 15.48 -7.05
CA ALA A 53 4.13 15.44 -7.82
C ALA A 53 5.12 14.38 -7.29
N ALA A 54 5.16 14.14 -5.97
CA ALA A 54 6.01 13.12 -5.35
C ALA A 54 5.54 11.69 -5.65
N LYS A 55 4.22 11.49 -5.84
CA LYS A 55 3.69 10.24 -6.41
C LYS A 55 4.09 10.07 -7.89
N SER A 56 4.41 11.17 -8.57
CA SER A 56 4.87 11.19 -9.96
C SER A 56 6.39 11.09 -10.11
N SER A 57 7.17 11.26 -9.03
CA SER A 57 8.63 11.08 -9.03
C SER A 57 9.08 9.63 -8.79
N SER A 58 8.16 8.66 -8.81
CA SER A 58 8.48 7.33 -9.37
C SER A 58 8.55 7.42 -10.90
N ALA A 59 9.43 8.31 -11.39
CA ALA A 59 9.64 8.57 -12.81
C ALA A 59 10.31 7.38 -13.54
N ALA A 60 10.64 6.31 -12.81
CA ALA A 60 10.98 5.01 -13.40
C ALA A 60 9.73 4.20 -13.85
N ALA A 61 8.51 4.60 -13.47
CA ALA A 61 7.26 3.91 -13.84
C ALA A 61 6.41 4.66 -14.89
N ALA A 62 6.83 5.85 -15.33
CA ALA A 62 5.99 6.74 -16.13
C ALA A 62 6.10 6.52 -17.66
N SER A 63 7.15 5.86 -18.16
CA SER A 63 7.37 5.60 -19.58
C SER A 63 6.52 4.46 -20.17
N HIS A 64 5.87 3.65 -19.33
CA HIS A 64 5.23 2.40 -19.76
C HIS A 64 3.71 2.48 -19.90
N LYS A 65 3.10 3.64 -19.66
CA LYS A 65 1.63 3.78 -19.62
C LYS A 65 0.95 3.68 -20.98
N ASN A 66 1.69 3.85 -22.08
CA ASN A 66 1.18 3.77 -23.46
C ASN A 66 1.66 2.55 -24.25
N VAL A 67 2.30 1.59 -23.59
CA VAL A 67 2.79 0.36 -24.24
C VAL A 67 1.58 -0.50 -24.63
N LYS A 68 1.45 -0.73 -25.94
CA LYS A 68 0.47 -1.69 -26.48
C LYS A 68 1.01 -3.08 -26.21
N VAL A 69 0.20 -3.91 -25.54
CA VAL A 69 0.56 -5.27 -25.18
C VAL A 69 -0.29 -6.22 -26.02
N ASP A 70 0.33 -7.26 -26.59
CA ASP A 70 -0.39 -8.28 -27.34
C ASP A 70 -1.16 -9.23 -26.38
N PRO A 71 -2.45 -9.51 -26.62
CA PRO A 71 -3.19 -10.47 -25.81
C PRO A 71 -2.61 -11.89 -25.84
N ALA A 72 -1.95 -12.30 -26.92
CA ALA A 72 -1.28 -13.61 -27.01
C ALA A 72 -0.08 -13.68 -26.06
N ASP A 73 0.70 -12.61 -25.96
CA ASP A 73 1.83 -12.53 -25.01
C ASP A 73 1.32 -12.56 -23.56
N VAL A 74 0.19 -11.89 -23.28
CA VAL A 74 -0.43 -11.98 -21.94
C VAL A 74 -0.86 -13.40 -21.62
N ALA A 75 -1.46 -14.12 -22.58
CA ALA A 75 -1.90 -15.50 -22.38
C ALA A 75 -0.71 -16.44 -22.14
N LEU A 76 0.35 -16.33 -22.95
CA LEU A 76 1.60 -17.07 -22.79
C LEU A 76 2.18 -16.90 -21.39
N LEU A 77 2.31 -15.66 -20.91
CA LEU A 77 2.90 -15.38 -19.60
C LEU A 77 2.02 -15.86 -18.43
N VAL A 78 0.70 -15.90 -18.61
CA VAL A 78 -0.22 -16.46 -17.60
C VAL A 78 -0.05 -17.97 -17.50
N GLU A 79 0.11 -18.66 -18.63
CA GLU A 79 0.24 -20.11 -18.70
C GLU A 79 1.62 -20.60 -18.25
N GLU A 80 2.70 -19.99 -18.76
CA GLU A 80 4.07 -20.47 -18.53
C GLU A 80 4.69 -20.01 -17.20
N LEU A 81 4.33 -18.81 -16.72
CA LEU A 81 4.88 -18.26 -15.47
C LEU A 81 3.88 -18.32 -14.31
N GLU A 82 2.71 -18.94 -14.52
CA GLU A 82 1.61 -19.04 -13.56
C GLU A 82 1.20 -17.68 -12.95
N LEU A 83 1.31 -16.61 -13.73
CA LEU A 83 0.98 -15.26 -13.28
C LEU A 83 -0.50 -14.97 -13.47
N THR A 84 -1.08 -14.14 -12.58
CA THR A 84 -2.40 -13.58 -12.85
C THR A 84 -2.35 -12.66 -14.08
N LYS A 85 -3.47 -12.56 -14.82
CA LYS A 85 -3.59 -11.68 -16.00
C LYS A 85 -3.12 -10.24 -15.73
N VAL A 86 -3.40 -9.72 -14.54
CA VAL A 86 -2.97 -8.37 -14.12
C VAL A 86 -1.45 -8.27 -14.04
N LYS A 87 -0.81 -9.26 -13.41
CA LYS A 87 0.66 -9.30 -13.24
C LYS A 87 1.40 -9.54 -14.54
N ALA A 88 0.90 -10.43 -15.41
CA ALA A 88 1.45 -10.63 -16.75
C ALA A 88 1.40 -9.34 -17.59
N THR A 89 0.26 -8.64 -17.55
CA THR A 89 0.08 -7.37 -18.28
C THR A 89 0.99 -6.26 -17.72
N GLU A 90 1.23 -6.25 -16.41
CA GLU A 90 2.13 -5.31 -15.76
C GLU A 90 3.60 -5.59 -16.12
N LEU A 91 4.01 -6.87 -16.10
CA LEU A 91 5.34 -7.31 -16.51
C LEU A 91 5.64 -6.94 -17.97
N LEU A 92 4.69 -7.15 -18.88
CA LEU A 92 4.84 -6.77 -20.29
C LEU A 92 4.94 -5.25 -20.46
N LYS A 93 4.11 -4.45 -19.77
CA LYS A 93 4.21 -2.99 -19.84
C LYS A 93 5.58 -2.48 -19.39
N SER A 94 6.09 -2.99 -18.27
CA SER A 94 7.41 -2.64 -17.73
C SER A 94 8.57 -3.04 -18.67
N ASN A 95 8.34 -4.01 -19.55
CA ASN A 95 9.32 -4.49 -20.52
C ASN A 95 8.97 -4.10 -21.97
N GLU A 96 8.30 -2.95 -22.15
CA GLU A 96 8.01 -2.37 -23.47
C GLU A 96 7.15 -3.24 -24.40
N GLY A 97 6.43 -4.22 -23.83
CA GLY A 97 5.57 -5.15 -24.56
C GLY A 97 6.32 -6.34 -25.15
N ASP A 98 7.62 -6.50 -24.85
CA ASP A 98 8.42 -7.63 -25.33
C ASP A 98 8.33 -8.81 -24.36
N ALA A 99 7.68 -9.90 -24.79
CA ALA A 99 7.53 -11.13 -24.02
C ALA A 99 8.86 -11.81 -23.68
N VAL A 100 9.83 -11.84 -24.61
CA VAL A 100 11.13 -12.49 -24.39
C VAL A 100 11.94 -11.69 -23.38
N LYS A 101 11.95 -10.36 -23.50
CA LYS A 101 12.60 -9.47 -22.53
C LYS A 101 11.94 -9.57 -21.16
N ALA A 102 10.61 -9.62 -21.11
CA ALA A 102 9.84 -9.82 -19.88
C ALA A 102 10.16 -11.14 -19.17
N MET A 103 10.18 -12.25 -19.90
CA MET A 103 10.50 -13.57 -19.34
C MET A 103 11.95 -13.63 -18.84
N ARG A 104 12.91 -13.05 -19.57
CA ARG A 104 14.31 -12.96 -19.15
C ARG A 104 14.47 -12.10 -17.89
N ALA A 105 13.78 -10.96 -17.83
CA ALA A 105 13.79 -10.10 -16.66
C ALA A 105 13.16 -10.79 -15.44
N PHE A 106 12.10 -11.59 -15.64
CA PHE A 106 11.43 -12.31 -14.57
C PHE A 106 12.31 -13.37 -13.91
N VAL A 107 13.09 -14.13 -14.70
CA VAL A 107 13.99 -15.16 -14.15
C VAL A 107 15.29 -14.59 -13.58
N ALA A 108 15.67 -13.37 -13.97
CA ALA A 108 16.87 -12.69 -13.47
C ALA A 108 16.58 -11.81 -12.23
N ALA A 109 15.30 -11.58 -11.92
CA ALA A 109 14.83 -10.83 -10.75
C ALA A 109 14.81 -11.71 -9.50
#